data_AF-A0A2S9GTY5-F1
#
_entry.id   AF-A0A2S9GTY5-F1
#
_cell.length_a   1.000
_cell.length_b   1.000
_cell.length_c   1.000
_cell.angle_alpha   90.00
_cell.angle_beta   90.00
_cell.angle_gamma   90.00
#
_symmetry.space_group_name_H-M   'P 1'
#
loop_
_entity.id
_entity.type
_entity.pdbx_description
1 polymer ?
#
loop_
_entity_poly.entity_id
_entity_poly.type
_entity_poly.pdbx_seq_one_letter_code
_entity_poly.pdbx_strand_id
1 'polypeptide(L)'
;MQFTFSLLLFFYSANLLASECEDVYRAHIKSDLLLPYEQFDQTEKKGFRLLAESGCDKEAADLIEEYIKSSKSSKSSLRWHIAQLRATQGDYSAAIKNAMTVLIKKEDFKVDPLRWNDYVLATIAFLERDKEKLIFHRDIVAEGKEEFWGNKLNLKLLDSLILNFDKDYKFATSHIE
;
A
#
# COMPACT_ATOMS: atom_id res chain seq x y z
N MET A 1 -24.10 13.76 -48.62
CA MET A 1 -23.66 12.44 -48.13
C MET A 1 -22.62 12.69 -47.05
N GLN A 2 -23.02 12.71 -45.79
CA GLN A 2 -22.14 13.09 -44.67
C GLN A 2 -22.18 11.95 -43.66
N PHE A 3 -21.09 11.21 -43.59
CA PHE A 3 -20.92 10.08 -42.68
C PHE A 3 -20.76 10.61 -41.25
N THR A 4 -21.77 10.40 -40.42
CA THR A 4 -21.64 10.41 -38.96
C THR A 4 -21.04 9.08 -38.54
N PHE A 5 -19.76 9.04 -38.17
CA PHE A 5 -19.15 7.87 -37.54
C PHE A 5 -19.09 8.07 -36.03
N SER A 6 -19.68 7.10 -35.34
CA SER A 6 -19.93 7.01 -33.90
C SER A 6 -18.69 7.21 -33.03
N LEU A 7 -18.82 8.10 -32.04
CA LEU A 7 -17.93 8.22 -30.90
C LEU A 7 -18.54 7.44 -29.72
N LEU A 8 -18.36 6.11 -29.66
CA LEU A 8 -19.00 5.28 -28.61
C LEU A 8 -18.23 3.97 -28.35
N LEU A 9 -16.92 4.02 -28.04
CA LEU A 9 -16.14 2.81 -27.74
C LEU A 9 -15.06 2.96 -26.65
N PHE A 10 -15.16 3.90 -25.70
CA PHE A 10 -14.16 4.03 -24.62
C PHE A 10 -14.64 3.75 -23.19
N PHE A 11 -15.93 3.44 -22.97
CA PHE A 11 -16.46 3.19 -21.62
C PHE A 11 -16.61 1.70 -21.24
N TYR A 12 -16.32 0.76 -22.15
CA TYR A 12 -16.51 -0.67 -21.86
C TYR A 12 -15.34 -1.32 -21.09
N SER A 13 -14.11 -0.81 -21.23
CA SER A 13 -12.91 -1.47 -20.68
C SER A 13 -12.80 -1.38 -19.15
N ALA A 14 -13.13 -0.24 -18.54
CA ALA A 14 -13.06 -0.06 -17.09
C ALA A 14 -14.07 -0.96 -16.35
N ASN A 15 -15.26 -1.16 -16.92
CA ASN A 15 -16.29 -2.02 -16.33
C ASN A 15 -15.90 -3.50 -16.34
N LEU A 16 -15.14 -3.95 -17.36
CA LEU A 16 -14.70 -5.33 -17.46
C LEU A 16 -13.63 -5.67 -16.39
N LEU A 17 -12.65 -4.80 -16.18
CA LEU A 17 -11.61 -5.00 -15.15
C LEU A 17 -12.17 -4.97 -13.73
N ALA A 18 -13.10 -4.06 -13.44
CA ALA A 18 -13.76 -4.03 -12.13
C ALA A 18 -14.59 -5.30 -11.87
N SER A 19 -15.26 -5.83 -12.90
CA SER A 19 -15.97 -7.11 -12.81
C SER A 19 -15.02 -8.27 -12.55
N GLU A 20 -13.86 -8.29 -13.21
CA GLU A 20 -12.85 -9.34 -13.06
C GLU A 20 -12.24 -9.35 -11.65
N CYS A 21 -11.87 -8.20 -11.10
CA CYS A 21 -11.32 -8.12 -9.76
C CYS A 21 -12.31 -8.57 -8.68
N GLU A 22 -13.58 -8.21 -8.84
CA GLU A 22 -14.66 -8.64 -7.97
C GLU A 22 -14.90 -10.17 -8.07
N ASP A 23 -14.79 -10.76 -9.27
CA ASP A 23 -14.86 -12.22 -9.45
C ASP A 23 -13.69 -12.95 -8.76
N VAL A 24 -12.46 -12.44 -8.92
CA VAL A 24 -11.27 -12.97 -8.22
C VAL A 24 -11.47 -12.87 -6.70
N TYR A 25 -11.92 -11.71 -6.21
CA TYR A 25 -12.22 -11.53 -4.79
C TYR A 25 -13.21 -12.56 -4.25
N ARG A 26 -14.33 -12.77 -4.94
CA ARG A 26 -15.34 -13.76 -4.56
C ARG A 26 -14.81 -15.18 -4.54
N ALA A 27 -13.90 -15.53 -5.45
CA ALA A 27 -13.27 -16.84 -5.49
C ALA A 27 -12.35 -17.07 -4.28
N HIS A 28 -11.70 -16.01 -3.79
CA HIS A 28 -10.67 -16.07 -2.75
C HIS A 28 -11.20 -15.91 -1.32
N ILE A 29 -12.21 -15.05 -1.12
CA ILE A 29 -12.61 -14.61 0.22
C ILE A 29 -12.91 -15.76 1.18
N LYS A 30 -13.57 -16.84 0.74
CA LYS A 30 -13.93 -17.93 1.65
C LYS A 30 -12.73 -18.78 2.10
N SER A 31 -11.78 -19.04 1.21
CA SER A 31 -10.60 -19.84 1.53
C SER A 31 -9.57 -19.03 2.30
N ASP A 32 -9.36 -17.78 1.88
CA ASP A 32 -8.23 -16.98 2.35
C ASP A 32 -8.46 -16.46 3.77
N LEU A 33 -9.72 -16.25 4.15
CA LEU A 33 -10.10 -15.92 5.53
C LEU A 33 -9.81 -17.05 6.54
N LEU A 34 -9.59 -18.27 6.07
CA LEU A 34 -9.25 -19.43 6.92
C LEU A 34 -7.74 -19.67 7.02
N LEU A 35 -6.93 -18.89 6.30
CA LEU A 35 -5.48 -19.06 6.30
C LEU A 35 -4.88 -18.62 7.65
N PRO A 36 -3.87 -19.35 8.17
CA PRO A 36 -3.01 -18.83 9.22
C PRO A 36 -2.37 -17.51 8.77
N TYR A 37 -2.11 -16.62 9.73
CA TYR A 37 -1.53 -15.29 9.46
C TYR A 37 -0.32 -15.34 8.52
N GLU A 38 0.60 -16.27 8.75
CA GLU A 38 1.80 -16.42 7.92
C GLU A 38 1.47 -16.70 6.44
N GLN A 39 0.47 -17.54 6.18
CA GLN A 39 0.05 -17.86 4.81
C GLN A 39 -0.77 -16.75 4.18
N PHE A 40 -1.52 -15.99 4.99
CA PHE A 40 -2.30 -14.87 4.51
C PHE A 40 -1.43 -13.64 4.19
N ASP A 41 -0.46 -13.34 5.06
CA ASP A 41 0.21 -12.03 5.13
C ASP A 41 1.71 -12.04 4.81
N GLN A 42 2.40 -13.18 4.92
CA GLN A 42 3.86 -13.23 4.79
C GLN A 42 4.33 -14.12 3.63
N THR A 43 3.43 -14.92 3.05
CA THR A 43 3.76 -15.82 1.96
C THR A 43 3.40 -15.21 0.61
N GLU A 44 4.39 -15.09 -0.28
CA GLU A 44 4.20 -14.66 -1.67
C GLU A 44 3.21 -15.56 -2.42
N LYS A 45 2.44 -14.97 -3.35
CA LYS A 45 1.42 -15.68 -4.14
C LYS A 45 0.37 -16.42 -3.30
N LYS A 46 0.09 -15.93 -2.09
CA LYS A 46 -0.99 -16.43 -1.22
C LYS A 46 -1.76 -15.27 -0.58
N GLY A 47 -2.97 -15.57 -0.10
CA GLY A 47 -3.85 -14.60 0.54
C GLY A 47 -4.08 -13.39 -0.36
N PHE A 48 -4.03 -12.20 0.24
CA PHE A 48 -4.30 -10.94 -0.48
C PHE A 48 -3.31 -10.64 -1.61
N ARG A 49 -2.09 -11.21 -1.59
CA ARG A 49 -1.08 -10.93 -2.63
C ARG A 49 -1.52 -11.40 -4.01
N LEU A 50 -2.31 -12.46 -4.12
CA LEU A 50 -2.83 -12.94 -5.41
C LEU A 50 -3.70 -11.88 -6.10
N LEU A 51 -4.51 -11.16 -5.32
CA LEU A 51 -5.34 -10.07 -5.83
C LEU A 51 -4.48 -8.85 -6.18
N ALA A 52 -3.54 -8.46 -5.30
CA ALA A 52 -2.66 -7.33 -5.54
C ALA A 52 -1.77 -7.53 -6.78
N GLU A 53 -1.19 -8.72 -6.96
CA GLU A 53 -0.40 -9.07 -8.16
C GLU A 53 -1.23 -9.03 -9.45
N SER A 54 -2.55 -9.26 -9.35
CA SER A 54 -3.50 -9.15 -10.47
C SER A 54 -3.96 -7.72 -10.75
N GLY A 55 -3.42 -6.72 -10.01
CA GLY A 55 -3.82 -5.32 -10.11
C GLY A 55 -5.13 -4.98 -9.38
N CYS A 56 -5.68 -5.91 -8.60
CA CYS A 56 -6.91 -5.75 -7.84
C CYS A 56 -6.64 -5.23 -6.42
N ASP A 57 -5.93 -4.09 -6.33
CA ASP A 57 -5.46 -3.56 -5.04
C ASP A 57 -6.60 -3.20 -4.08
N LYS A 58 -7.72 -2.71 -4.62
CA LYS A 58 -8.92 -2.38 -3.83
C LYS A 58 -9.46 -3.63 -3.15
N GLU A 59 -9.68 -4.69 -3.92
CA GLU A 59 -10.22 -5.95 -3.43
C GLU A 59 -9.22 -6.68 -2.53
N ALA A 60 -7.92 -6.55 -2.79
CA ALA A 60 -6.87 -7.03 -1.89
C ALA A 60 -6.96 -6.33 -0.51
N ALA A 61 -7.13 -5.01 -0.49
CA ALA A 61 -7.32 -4.26 0.76
C ALA A 61 -8.61 -4.68 1.47
N ASP A 62 -9.72 -4.84 0.73
CA ASP A 62 -11.00 -5.33 1.26
C ASP A 62 -10.84 -6.73 1.88
N LEU A 63 -10.06 -7.62 1.26
CA LEU A 63 -9.78 -8.95 1.79
C LEU A 63 -9.00 -8.91 3.11
N ILE A 64 -8.00 -8.02 3.22
CA ILE A 64 -7.25 -7.84 4.47
C ILE A 64 -8.18 -7.31 5.58
N GLU A 65 -9.08 -6.38 5.27
CA GLU A 65 -10.04 -5.87 6.25
C GLU A 65 -10.97 -6.99 6.76
N GLU A 66 -11.48 -7.84 5.88
CA GLU A 66 -12.27 -9.00 6.27
C GLU A 66 -11.45 -10.03 7.07
N TYR A 67 -10.19 -10.23 6.72
CA TYR A 67 -9.27 -11.10 7.47
C TYR A 67 -9.05 -10.60 8.89
N ILE A 68 -8.83 -9.30 9.08
CA ILE A 68 -8.69 -8.70 10.41
C ILE A 68 -9.98 -8.92 11.23
N LYS A 69 -11.16 -8.72 10.63
CA LYS A 69 -12.46 -8.92 11.30
C LYS A 69 -12.67 -10.37 11.72
N SER A 70 -12.40 -11.34 10.84
CA SER A 70 -12.65 -12.76 11.09
C SER A 70 -11.65 -13.35 12.10
N SER A 71 -10.36 -13.04 11.93
CA SER A 71 -9.27 -13.58 12.75
C SER A 71 -9.06 -12.84 14.06
N LYS A 72 -9.60 -11.61 14.18
CA LYS A 72 -9.31 -10.65 15.26
C LYS A 72 -7.81 -10.34 15.37
N SER A 73 -7.07 -10.43 14.26
CA SER A 73 -5.64 -10.16 14.24
C SER A 73 -5.34 -8.71 14.63
N SER A 74 -4.30 -8.54 15.45
CA SER A 74 -3.75 -7.24 15.86
C SER A 74 -2.41 -6.92 15.19
N LYS A 75 -2.03 -7.69 14.16
CA LYS A 75 -0.74 -7.52 13.46
C LYS A 75 -0.76 -6.22 12.67
N SER A 76 0.22 -5.35 12.94
CA SER A 76 0.33 -4.04 12.31
C SER A 76 0.61 -4.12 10.80
N SER A 77 1.32 -5.15 10.34
CA SER A 77 1.59 -5.40 8.91
C SER A 77 0.33 -5.38 8.05
N LEU A 78 -0.75 -6.00 8.52
CA LEU A 78 -2.04 -6.04 7.81
C LEU A 78 -2.58 -4.63 7.57
N ARG A 79 -2.55 -3.77 8.59
CA ARG A 79 -2.98 -2.36 8.48
C ARG A 79 -2.04 -1.55 7.59
N TRP A 80 -0.75 -1.85 7.62
CA TRP A 80 0.22 -1.22 6.74
C TRP A 80 -0.02 -1.60 5.27
N HIS A 81 -0.29 -2.87 4.96
CA HIS A 81 -0.64 -3.31 3.62
C HIS A 81 -1.94 -2.67 3.11
N ILE A 82 -2.97 -2.55 3.96
CA ILE A 82 -4.18 -1.79 3.59
C ILE A 82 -3.81 -0.36 3.23
N ALA A 83 -2.95 0.30 4.01
CA ALA A 83 -2.54 1.68 3.72
C ALA A 83 -1.86 1.79 2.34
N GLN A 84 -0.93 0.90 2.03
CA GLN A 84 -0.23 0.87 0.75
C GLN A 84 -1.19 0.62 -0.42
N LEU A 85 -2.08 -0.38 -0.30
CA LEU A 85 -3.03 -0.75 -1.37
C LEU A 85 -4.06 0.35 -1.64
N ARG A 86 -4.59 0.99 -0.59
CA ARG A 86 -5.50 2.14 -0.73
C ARG A 86 -4.78 3.34 -1.36
N ALA A 87 -3.53 3.58 -0.98
CA ALA A 87 -2.72 4.63 -1.60
C ALA A 87 -2.46 4.35 -3.09
N THR A 88 -2.16 3.11 -3.47
CA THR A 88 -1.98 2.70 -4.87
C THR A 88 -3.22 3.00 -5.73
N GLN A 89 -4.42 2.93 -5.14
CA GLN A 89 -5.68 3.23 -5.81
C GLN A 89 -6.10 4.71 -5.75
N GLY A 90 -5.30 5.57 -5.11
CA GLY A 90 -5.61 6.99 -4.95
C GLY A 90 -6.55 7.32 -3.78
N ASP A 91 -6.96 6.33 -2.97
CA ASP A 91 -7.75 6.57 -1.75
C ASP A 91 -6.83 6.95 -0.58
N TYR A 92 -6.30 8.18 -0.66
CA TYR A 92 -5.33 8.68 0.31
C TYR A 92 -5.93 8.87 1.70
N SER A 93 -7.23 9.20 1.78
CA SER A 93 -7.91 9.33 3.07
C SER A 93 -7.94 7.99 3.82
N ALA A 94 -8.33 6.90 3.17
CA ALA A 94 -8.31 5.58 3.80
C ALA A 94 -6.88 5.09 4.07
N ALA A 95 -5.94 5.40 3.17
CA ALA A 95 -4.54 5.06 3.32
C ALA A 95 -3.93 5.69 4.58
N ILE A 96 -4.05 7.02 4.71
CA ILE A 96 -3.53 7.77 5.87
C ILE A 96 -4.16 7.27 7.16
N LYS A 97 -5.48 7.04 7.17
CA LYS A 97 -6.18 6.51 8.35
C LYS A 97 -5.59 5.18 8.80
N ASN A 98 -5.30 4.25 7.89
CA ASN A 98 -4.70 2.96 8.25
C ASN A 98 -3.22 3.11 8.64
N ALA A 99 -2.45 3.94 7.93
CA ALA A 99 -1.03 4.21 8.23
C ALA A 99 -0.84 4.78 9.65
N MET A 100 -1.72 5.69 10.09
CA MET A 100 -1.66 6.23 11.45
C MET A 100 -1.85 5.16 12.55
N THR A 101 -2.56 4.06 12.25
CA THR A 101 -2.79 2.98 13.24
C THR A 101 -1.57 2.10 13.49
N VAL A 102 -0.54 2.17 12.64
CA VAL A 102 0.65 1.34 12.76
C VAL A 102 1.82 2.06 13.43
N LEU A 103 1.65 3.31 13.83
CA LEU A 103 2.66 4.06 14.59
C LEU A 103 2.91 3.43 15.97
N ILE A 104 4.17 3.32 16.33
CA ILE A 104 4.63 2.78 17.60
C ILE A 104 4.77 3.93 18.59
N LYS A 105 4.04 3.89 19.71
CA LYS A 105 4.02 4.96 20.73
C LYS A 105 5.41 5.39 21.20
N LYS A 106 6.34 4.44 21.30
CA LYS A 106 7.74 4.69 21.65
C LYS A 106 8.60 3.60 21.02
N GLU A 107 9.40 3.97 20.03
CA GLU A 107 10.39 3.07 19.44
C GLU A 107 11.58 2.88 20.40
N ASP A 108 12.12 1.67 20.41
CA ASP A 108 13.36 1.34 21.10
C ASP A 108 14.39 0.88 20.07
N PHE A 109 15.18 1.83 19.59
CA PHE A 109 16.19 1.59 18.54
C PHE A 109 17.33 0.66 18.99
N LYS A 110 17.41 0.31 20.28
CA LYS A 110 18.34 -0.73 20.76
C LYS A 110 17.80 -2.14 20.53
N VAL A 111 16.47 -2.29 20.48
CA VAL A 111 15.78 -3.57 20.25
C VAL A 111 15.49 -3.76 18.76
N ASP A 112 14.99 -2.72 18.11
CA ASP A 112 14.71 -2.69 16.68
C ASP A 112 15.22 -1.37 16.09
N PRO A 113 16.37 -1.35 15.39
CA PRO A 113 16.96 -0.13 14.86
C PRO A 113 16.20 0.44 13.63
N LEU A 114 15.13 -0.21 13.20
CA LEU A 114 14.25 0.31 12.14
C LEU A 114 13.63 1.65 12.59
N ARG A 115 13.79 2.68 11.78
CA ARG A 115 13.14 4.00 11.94
C ARG A 115 11.71 3.94 11.38
N TRP A 116 10.90 3.08 11.99
CA TRP A 116 9.58 2.70 11.49
C TRP A 116 8.60 3.87 11.45
N ASN A 117 8.50 4.64 12.53
CA ASN A 117 7.58 5.75 12.58
C ASN A 117 7.93 6.83 11.56
N ASP A 118 9.20 7.20 11.42
CA ASP A 118 9.63 8.19 10.44
C ASP A 118 9.38 7.69 9.00
N TYR A 119 9.57 6.40 8.73
CA TYR A 119 9.19 5.83 7.44
C TYR A 119 7.68 5.95 7.16
N VAL A 120 6.83 5.62 8.13
CA VAL A 120 5.37 5.74 8.02
C VAL A 120 4.95 7.20 7.86
N LEU A 121 5.50 8.11 8.67
CA LEU A 121 5.17 9.54 8.65
C LEU A 121 5.65 10.22 7.37
N ALA A 122 6.81 9.86 6.84
CA ALA A 122 7.26 10.30 5.52
C ALA A 122 6.28 9.87 4.42
N THR A 123 5.83 8.62 4.46
CA THR A 123 4.82 8.12 3.51
C THR A 123 3.51 8.88 3.63
N ILE A 124 3.02 9.13 4.85
CA ILE A 124 1.81 9.95 5.09
C ILE A 124 1.99 11.35 4.53
N ALA A 125 3.14 11.99 4.75
CA ALA A 125 3.42 13.33 4.24
C ALA A 125 3.35 13.39 2.70
N PHE A 126 3.83 12.36 2.00
CA PHE A 126 3.63 12.25 0.54
C PHE A 126 2.14 12.20 0.15
N LEU A 127 1.33 11.42 0.87
CA LEU A 127 -0.12 11.29 0.63
C LEU A 127 -0.87 12.58 0.96
N GLU A 128 -0.39 13.36 1.94
CA GLU A 128 -0.91 14.67 2.32
C GLU A 128 -0.42 15.81 1.40
N ARG A 129 0.47 15.52 0.44
CA ARG A 129 1.15 16.52 -0.40
C ARG A 129 1.97 17.53 0.42
N ASP A 130 2.58 17.07 1.50
CA ASP A 130 3.48 17.85 2.36
C ASP A 130 4.94 17.47 2.10
N LYS A 131 5.60 18.20 1.18
CA LYS A 131 6.98 17.91 0.77
C LYS A 131 7.99 18.15 1.89
N GLU A 132 7.76 19.17 2.71
CA GLU A 132 8.67 19.53 3.80
C GLU A 132 8.67 18.44 4.87
N LYS A 133 7.49 17.96 5.30
CA LYS A 133 7.42 16.83 6.24
C LYS A 133 7.96 15.53 5.65
N LEU A 134 7.75 15.28 4.36
CA LEU A 134 8.31 14.10 3.68
C LEU A 134 9.84 14.11 3.79
N ILE A 135 10.48 15.23 3.42
CA ILE A 135 11.95 15.36 3.49
C ILE A 135 12.43 15.25 4.94
N PHE A 136 11.77 15.93 5.88
CA PHE A 136 12.14 15.89 7.30
C PHE A 136 12.21 14.45 7.84
N HIS A 137 11.14 13.66 7.65
CA HIS A 137 11.11 12.29 8.15
C HIS A 137 12.04 11.36 7.36
N ARG A 138 12.17 11.58 6.05
CA ARG A 138 13.14 10.84 5.21
C ARG A 138 14.57 11.01 5.72
N ASP A 139 14.96 12.22 6.13
CA ASP A 139 16.32 12.48 6.63
C ASP A 139 16.59 11.77 7.95
N ILE A 140 15.60 11.64 8.83
CA ILE A 140 15.70 10.83 10.05
C ILE A 140 15.89 9.34 9.71
N VAL A 141 15.17 8.81 8.72
CA VAL A 141 15.39 7.43 8.23
C VAL A 141 16.81 7.27 7.68
N ALA A 142 17.34 8.31 7.01
CA ALA A 142 18.68 8.31 6.45
C ALA A 142 19.79 8.26 7.51
N GLU A 143 19.60 8.84 8.69
CA GLU A 143 20.52 8.73 9.83
C GLU A 143 20.71 7.26 10.26
N GLY A 144 19.64 6.47 10.23
CA GLY A 144 19.65 5.04 10.59
C GLY A 144 20.07 4.08 9.46
N LYS A 145 20.44 4.58 8.27
CA LYS A 145 20.65 3.73 7.07
C LYS A 145 21.73 2.65 7.23
N GLU A 146 22.78 2.95 7.98
CA GLU A 146 23.90 2.03 8.23
C GLU A 146 23.65 1.15 9.48
N GLU A 147 22.65 1.49 10.29
CA GLU A 147 22.29 0.76 11.51
C GLU A 147 21.47 -0.50 11.20
N PHE A 148 20.63 -0.45 10.17
CA PHE A 148 19.76 -1.57 9.78
C PHE A 148 19.40 -1.54 8.29
N TRP A 149 19.46 -2.71 7.63
CA TRP A 149 19.18 -2.84 6.20
C TRP A 149 17.76 -2.39 5.81
N GLY A 150 16.79 -2.54 6.72
CA GLY A 150 15.42 -2.07 6.51
C GLY A 150 15.33 -0.55 6.33
N ASN A 151 16.16 0.22 7.04
CA ASN A 151 16.23 1.68 6.85
C ASN A 151 16.75 2.02 5.45
N LYS A 152 17.75 1.27 4.96
CA LYS A 152 18.29 1.46 3.59
C LYS A 152 17.24 1.17 2.51
N LEU A 153 16.41 0.15 2.69
CA LEU A 153 15.33 -0.14 1.74
C LEU A 153 14.21 0.92 1.79
N ASN A 154 13.79 1.29 3.00
CA ASN A 154 12.80 2.35 3.19
C ASN A 154 13.29 3.67 2.58
N LEU A 155 14.57 3.99 2.73
CA LEU A 155 15.17 5.20 2.16
C LEU A 155 15.05 5.25 0.64
N LYS A 156 15.26 4.12 -0.08
CA LYS A 156 15.05 4.06 -1.53
C LYS A 156 13.62 4.40 -1.93
N LEU A 157 12.63 3.89 -1.18
CA LEU A 157 11.23 4.24 -1.42
C LEU A 157 10.99 5.73 -1.20
N LEU A 158 11.43 6.27 -0.05
CA LEU A 158 11.23 7.68 0.27
C LEU A 158 11.93 8.62 -0.71
N ASP A 159 13.11 8.24 -1.20
CA ASP A 159 13.82 8.97 -2.26
C ASP A 159 13.00 8.99 -3.55
N SER A 160 12.39 7.86 -3.93
CA SER A 160 11.48 7.82 -5.07
C SER A 160 10.22 8.68 -4.86
N LEU A 161 9.66 8.71 -3.64
CA LEU A 161 8.53 9.58 -3.31
C LEU A 161 8.90 11.07 -3.46
N ILE A 162 10.13 11.46 -3.08
CA ILE A 162 10.62 12.83 -3.25
C ILE A 162 10.86 13.18 -4.72
N LEU A 163 11.52 12.28 -5.46
CA LEU A 163 11.81 12.45 -6.89
C LEU A 163 10.52 12.58 -7.71
N ASN A 164 9.50 11.81 -7.34
CA ASN A 164 8.22 11.74 -8.03
C ASN A 164 7.08 12.42 -7.25
N PHE A 165 7.40 13.49 -6.49
CA PHE A 165 6.45 14.14 -5.57
C PHE A 165 5.15 14.61 -6.23
N ASP A 166 5.23 15.08 -7.48
CA ASP A 166 4.07 15.58 -8.23
C ASP A 166 3.26 14.44 -8.90
N LYS A 167 3.62 13.19 -8.67
CA LYS A 167 2.95 11.99 -9.20
C LYS A 167 2.05 11.35 -8.14
N ASP A 168 1.24 10.40 -8.57
CA ASP A 168 0.49 9.58 -7.62
C ASP A 168 1.41 8.55 -6.94
N TYR A 169 0.92 8.01 -5.83
CA TYR A 169 1.65 7.01 -5.05
C TYR A 169 2.03 5.76 -5.88
N LYS A 170 1.13 5.30 -6.74
CA LYS A 170 1.38 4.12 -7.61
C LYS A 170 2.59 4.35 -8.51
N PHE A 171 2.64 5.50 -9.19
CA PHE A 171 3.77 5.88 -10.01
C PHE A 171 5.05 6.02 -9.18
N ALA A 172 5.01 6.77 -8.08
CA ALA A 172 6.21 7.00 -7.26
C ALA A 172 6.78 5.68 -6.69
N THR A 173 5.91 4.74 -6.30
CA THR A 173 6.34 3.44 -5.75
C THR A 173 6.76 2.42 -6.81
N SER A 174 6.43 2.65 -8.09
CA SER A 174 6.87 1.78 -9.20
C SER A 174 8.17 2.25 -9.88
N HIS A 175 8.77 3.36 -9.43
CA HIS A 175 9.98 3.96 -10.01
C HIS A 175 11.11 4.10 -8.98
N ILE A 176 11.29 3.08 -8.14
CA ILE A 176 12.35 3.02 -7.14
C ILE A 176 13.68 2.66 -7.82
N GLU A 177 14.71 3.49 -7.65
CA GLU A 177 16.08 3.26 -8.14
C GLU A 177 16.99 2.58 -7.09
#